data_AF-A0A645DXB1-F1
#
_entry.id   AF-A0A645DXB1-F1
#
_cell.length_a   1.000
_cell.length_b   1.000
_cell.length_c   1.000
_cell.angle_alpha   90.00
_cell.angle_beta   90.00
_cell.angle_gamma   90.00
#
_symmetry.space_group_name_H-M   'P 1'
#
loop_
_entity.id
_entity.type
_entity.pdbx_description
1 polymer ?
#
loop_
_entity_poly.entity_id
_entity_poly.type
_entity_poly.pdbx_seq_one_letter_code
_entity_poly.pdbx_strand_id
1 'polypeptide(L)'
;MSSTAQQIAAMKMYGGGGGLQGERKSIPGYLEQEVYSWSKEKLILKMYDLFIVSAKRSDTNKMTRVLVELMGALNFEYEETATRLYRLYEYCQRCIFQKKIDEALHIITELRNTWAEAFNLEERSSNTDTASQS
;
A
#
# COMPACT_ATOMS: atom_id res chain seq x y z
N MET A 1 -4.79 -18.10 10.37
CA MET A 1 -3.47 -17.59 9.95
C MET A 1 -3.69 -16.19 9.41
N SER A 2 -3.13 -15.14 10.02
CA SER A 2 -3.26 -13.77 9.50
C SER A 2 -2.61 -13.69 8.12
N SER A 3 -3.27 -13.08 7.14
CA SER A 3 -2.67 -12.89 5.82
C SER A 3 -1.46 -11.96 5.90
N THR A 4 -0.49 -12.14 5.02
CA THR A 4 0.72 -11.32 4.97
C THR A 4 0.39 -9.82 4.83
N ALA A 5 -0.67 -9.48 4.10
CA ALA A 5 -1.20 -8.11 4.00
C ALA A 5 -1.62 -7.53 5.36
N GLN A 6 -2.21 -8.35 6.24
CA GLN A 6 -2.60 -7.93 7.60
C GLN A 6 -1.36 -7.69 8.48
N GLN A 7 -0.36 -8.56 8.41
CA GLN A 7 0.91 -8.39 9.15
C GLN A 7 1.66 -7.14 8.70
N ILE A 8 1.65 -6.87 7.40
CA ILE A 8 2.31 -5.72 6.79
C ILE A 8 1.60 -4.40 7.13
N ALA A 9 0.25 -4.38 7.13
CA ALA A 9 -0.54 -3.23 7.55
C ALA A 9 -0.31 -2.89 9.02
N ALA A 10 -0.28 -3.89 9.91
CA ALA A 10 0.06 -3.72 11.32
C ALA A 10 1.48 -3.16 11.48
N MET A 11 2.45 -3.65 10.70
CA MET A 11 3.84 -3.17 10.74
C MET A 11 3.98 -1.72 10.26
N LYS A 12 3.13 -1.23 9.35
CA LYS A 12 3.15 0.17 8.89
C LYS A 12 2.72 1.17 9.97
N MET A 13 1.70 0.83 10.75
CA MET A 13 1.15 1.73 11.77
C MET A 13 2.10 1.92 12.97
N TYR A 14 3.00 0.95 13.21
CA TYR A 14 3.87 0.95 14.40
C TYR A 14 5.39 0.85 14.11
N GLY A 15 5.80 0.52 12.88
CA GLY A 15 7.19 0.25 12.50
C GLY A 15 7.86 1.37 11.70
N GLY A 16 8.06 2.53 12.34
CA GLY A 16 9.08 3.49 11.91
C GLY A 16 10.45 3.09 12.47
N GLY A 17 11.39 2.69 11.61
CA GLY A 17 12.79 2.47 11.98
C GLY A 17 13.26 1.05 11.70
N GLY A 18 14.42 0.92 11.04
CA GLY A 18 14.98 -0.33 10.55
C GLY A 18 15.55 -1.26 11.63
N GLY A 19 16.10 -2.38 11.15
CA GLY A 19 16.84 -3.33 11.98
C GLY A 19 16.50 -4.78 11.63
N LEU A 20 17.36 -5.42 10.84
CA LEU A 20 17.57 -6.85 10.97
C LEU A 20 18.17 -7.09 12.37
N GLN A 21 17.72 -8.16 13.03
CA GLN A 21 18.21 -8.71 14.30
C GLN A 21 17.43 -8.27 15.56
N GLY A 22 16.51 -9.15 15.98
CA GLY A 22 16.41 -9.51 17.39
C GLY A 22 15.48 -8.71 18.29
N GLU A 23 14.22 -8.46 17.92
CA GLU A 23 13.11 -8.33 18.88
C GLU A 23 11.79 -8.32 18.09
N ARG A 24 11.01 -9.42 18.15
CA ARG A 24 9.63 -9.40 17.67
C ARG A 24 8.84 -8.52 18.63
N LYS A 25 8.79 -7.22 18.37
CA LYS A 25 7.84 -6.32 19.05
C LYS A 25 6.45 -6.91 18.83
N SER A 26 5.90 -7.53 19.88
CA SER A 26 4.60 -8.21 19.85
C SER A 26 3.55 -7.20 19.41
N ILE A 27 2.79 -7.51 18.35
CA ILE A 27 1.69 -6.67 17.88
C ILE A 27 0.63 -6.69 19.00
N PRO A 28 0.29 -5.55 19.63
CA PRO A 28 -0.76 -5.54 20.65
C PRO A 28 -2.09 -6.07 20.10
N GLY A 29 -2.75 -6.98 20.82
CA GLY A 29 -3.91 -7.75 20.31
C GLY A 29 -5.11 -6.91 19.84
N TYR A 30 -5.29 -5.69 20.37
CA TYR A 30 -6.34 -4.77 19.90
C TYR A 30 -6.09 -4.28 18.45
N LEU A 31 -4.84 -4.27 18.01
CA LEU A 31 -4.43 -3.82 16.68
C LEU A 31 -4.56 -4.91 15.63
N GLU A 32 -4.35 -6.16 16.03
CA GLU A 32 -4.74 -7.29 15.19
C GLU A 32 -6.25 -7.22 14.93
N GLN A 33 -7.05 -7.00 15.97
CA GLN A 33 -8.51 -6.91 15.86
C GLN A 33 -8.95 -5.74 14.95
N GLU A 34 -8.28 -4.59 15.01
CA GLU A 34 -8.55 -3.45 14.12
C GLU A 34 -8.22 -3.78 12.66
N VAL A 35 -7.06 -4.36 12.39
CA VAL A 35 -6.67 -4.76 11.02
C VAL A 35 -7.59 -5.86 10.47
N TYR A 36 -8.05 -6.79 11.32
CA TYR A 36 -9.05 -7.79 10.95
C TYR A 36 -10.43 -7.20 10.63
N SER A 37 -10.75 -6.01 11.18
CA SER A 37 -12.01 -5.33 10.90
C SER A 37 -12.03 -4.54 9.59
N TRP A 38 -10.87 -4.33 8.95
CA TRP A 38 -10.81 -3.56 7.71
C TRP A 38 -11.38 -4.34 6.53
N SER A 39 -12.10 -3.62 5.67
CA SER A 39 -12.55 -4.17 4.39
C SER A 39 -11.35 -4.50 3.49
N LYS A 40 -11.55 -5.38 2.51
CA LYS A 40 -10.51 -5.78 1.56
C LYS A 40 -10.00 -4.58 0.76
N GLU A 41 -10.90 -3.68 0.38
CA GLU A 41 -10.62 -2.43 -0.34
C GLU A 41 -9.70 -1.53 0.48
N LYS A 42 -10.01 -1.35 1.78
CA LYS A 42 -9.18 -0.56 2.69
C LYS A 42 -7.79 -1.18 2.88
N LEU A 43 -7.69 -2.51 2.94
CA LEU A 43 -6.41 -3.21 3.03
C LEU A 43 -5.54 -2.95 1.79
N ILE A 44 -6.12 -2.98 0.58
CA ILE A 44 -5.41 -2.67 -0.66
C ILE A 44 -4.87 -1.23 -0.66
N LEU A 45 -5.70 -0.25 -0.27
CA LEU A 45 -5.24 1.15 -0.15
C LEU A 45 -4.09 1.30 0.84
N LYS A 46 -4.12 0.57 1.96
CA LYS A 46 -3.06 0.62 2.98
C LYS A 46 -1.76 -0.04 2.51
N MET A 47 -1.84 -1.06 1.65
CA MET A 47 -0.67 -1.65 0.97
C MET A 47 -0.02 -0.63 0.04
N TYR A 48 -0.81 0.10 -0.76
CA TYR A 48 -0.25 1.19 -1.59
C TYR A 48 0.34 2.31 -0.74
N ASP A 49 -0.33 2.72 0.34
CA ASP A 49 0.23 3.73 1.24
C ASP A 49 1.57 3.25 1.85
N LEU A 50 1.72 1.93 2.12
CA LEU A 50 2.99 1.38 2.60
C LEU A 50 4.08 1.52 1.55
N PHE A 51 3.76 1.22 0.29
CA PHE A 51 4.68 1.43 -0.82
C PHE A 51 5.16 2.89 -0.85
N ILE A 52 4.23 3.84 -0.80
CA ILE A 52 4.52 5.28 -0.85
C ILE A 52 5.44 5.71 0.31
N VAL A 53 5.15 5.27 1.54
CA VAL A 53 5.99 5.56 2.71
C VAL A 53 7.39 4.93 2.56
N SER A 54 7.46 3.71 2.02
CA SER A 54 8.72 3.00 1.80
C SER A 54 9.56 3.67 0.72
N ALA A 55 8.94 4.13 -0.36
CA ALA A 55 9.57 4.89 -1.45
C ALA A 55 10.18 6.19 -0.93
N LYS A 56 9.43 6.97 -0.12
CA LYS A 56 9.94 8.19 0.53
C LYS A 56 11.13 7.94 1.45
N ARG A 57 11.27 6.73 1.99
CA ARG A 57 12.40 6.30 2.83
C ARG A 57 13.49 5.57 2.05
N SER A 58 13.35 5.43 0.73
CA SER A 58 14.24 4.61 -0.12
C SER A 58 14.41 3.17 0.38
N ASP A 59 13.40 2.61 1.06
CA ASP A 59 13.38 1.22 1.56
C ASP A 59 12.98 0.26 0.44
N THR A 60 13.91 0.03 -0.50
CA THR A 60 13.69 -0.77 -1.71
C THR A 60 13.28 -2.22 -1.40
N ASN A 61 13.78 -2.79 -0.30
CA ASN A 61 13.40 -4.13 0.16
C ASN A 61 11.91 -4.17 0.51
N LYS A 62 11.42 -3.20 1.27
CA LYS A 62 10.00 -3.13 1.63
C LYS A 62 9.13 -2.81 0.42
N MET A 63 9.56 -1.92 -0.47
CA MET A 63 8.86 -1.64 -1.73
C MET A 63 8.66 -2.91 -2.57
N THR A 64 9.72 -3.70 -2.77
CA THR A 64 9.66 -4.95 -3.54
C THR A 64 8.72 -5.97 -2.90
N ARG A 65 8.76 -6.11 -1.56
CA ARG A 65 7.83 -7.00 -0.83
C ARG A 65 6.37 -6.58 -1.05
N VAL A 66 6.07 -5.29 -0.94
CA VAL A 66 4.70 -4.78 -1.16
C VAL A 66 4.21 -5.12 -2.58
N LEU A 67 5.06 -4.94 -3.60
CA LEU A 67 4.69 -5.28 -4.98
C LEU A 67 4.43 -6.77 -5.16
N VAL A 68 5.28 -7.64 -4.61
CA VAL A 68 5.08 -9.10 -4.69
C VAL A 68 3.75 -9.52 -4.04
N GLU A 69 3.42 -8.96 -2.89
CA GLU A 69 2.15 -9.25 -2.22
C GLU A 69 0.95 -8.74 -3.03
N LEU A 70 1.02 -7.54 -3.61
CA LEU A 70 -0.03 -7.01 -4.49
C LEU A 70 -0.22 -7.87 -5.74
N MET A 71 0.87 -8.37 -6.33
CA MET A 71 0.83 -9.29 -7.47
C MET A 71 0.17 -10.61 -7.10
N GLY A 72 0.51 -11.17 -5.93
CA GLY A 72 -0.09 -12.41 -5.42
C GLY A 72 -1.57 -12.28 -5.01
N ALA A 73 -2.04 -11.06 -4.75
CA ALA A 73 -3.42 -10.77 -4.36
C ALA A 73 -4.36 -10.49 -5.54
N LEU A 74 -3.87 -10.47 -6.78
CA LEU A 74 -4.70 -10.22 -7.97
C LEU A 74 -5.71 -11.35 -8.21
N ASN A 75 -6.94 -10.98 -8.57
CA ASN A 75 -7.95 -11.94 -9.00
C ASN A 75 -7.86 -12.21 -10.51
N PHE A 76 -7.30 -13.36 -10.89
CA PHE A 76 -7.12 -13.75 -12.29
C PHE A 76 -8.38 -14.30 -12.97
N GLU A 77 -9.52 -14.41 -12.26
CA GLU A 77 -10.82 -14.61 -12.91
C GLU A 77 -11.18 -13.45 -13.86
N TYR A 78 -10.66 -12.25 -13.57
CA TYR A 78 -10.73 -11.07 -14.43
C TYR A 78 -9.40 -10.89 -15.17
N GLU A 79 -9.13 -11.81 -16.10
CA GLU A 79 -7.81 -12.01 -16.72
C GLU A 79 -7.20 -10.73 -17.31
N GLU A 80 -7.96 -9.95 -18.08
CA GLU A 80 -7.43 -8.75 -18.74
C GLU A 80 -6.92 -7.71 -17.72
N THR A 81 -7.75 -7.36 -16.74
CA THR A 81 -7.42 -6.35 -15.73
C THR A 81 -6.28 -6.84 -14.82
N ALA A 82 -6.35 -8.10 -14.38
CA ALA A 82 -5.30 -8.70 -13.54
C ALA A 82 -3.95 -8.74 -14.29
N THR A 83 -3.94 -9.13 -15.56
CA THR A 83 -2.73 -9.18 -16.38
C THR A 83 -2.11 -7.79 -16.57
N ARG A 84 -2.94 -6.76 -16.83
CA ARG A 84 -2.45 -5.39 -16.97
C ARG A 84 -1.86 -4.84 -15.67
N LEU A 85 -2.51 -5.08 -14.52
CA LEU A 85 -2.00 -4.67 -13.21
C LEU A 85 -0.71 -5.41 -12.86
N TYR A 86 -0.64 -6.72 -13.11
CA TYR A 86 0.56 -7.51 -12.89
C TYR A 86 1.77 -6.93 -13.63
N ARG A 87 1.61 -6.64 -14.94
CA ARG A 87 2.66 -6.04 -15.77
C ARG A 87 3.08 -4.65 -15.27
N LEU A 88 2.14 -3.87 -14.75
CA LEU A 88 2.44 -2.56 -14.17
C LEU A 88 3.27 -2.70 -12.88
N TYR A 89 2.95 -3.68 -12.03
CA TYR A 89 3.75 -3.96 -10.83
C TYR A 89 5.15 -4.49 -11.18
N GLU A 90 5.28 -5.35 -12.18
CA GLU A 90 6.59 -5.76 -12.69
C GLU A 90 7.40 -4.57 -13.21
N TYR A 91 6.75 -3.62 -13.89
CA TYR A 91 7.41 -2.38 -14.32
C TYR A 91 7.91 -1.57 -13.13
N CYS A 92 7.11 -1.41 -12.07
CA CYS A 92 7.54 -0.75 -10.84
C CYS A 92 8.73 -1.47 -10.18
N GLN A 93 8.77 -2.81 -10.17
CA GLN A 93 9.94 -3.55 -9.69
C GLN A 93 11.19 -3.26 -10.51
N ARG A 94 11.08 -3.20 -11.85
CA ARG A 94 12.20 -2.81 -12.73
C ARG A 94 12.67 -1.39 -12.44
N CYS A 95 11.74 -0.45 -12.20
CA CYS A 95 12.08 0.92 -11.83
C CYS A 95 12.87 0.97 -10.52
N ILE A 96 12.46 0.20 -9.51
CA ILE A 96 13.19 0.08 -8.23
C ILE A 96 14.61 -0.42 -8.45
N PHE A 97 14.78 -1.50 -9.24
CA PHE A 97 16.10 -2.04 -9.56
C PHE A 97 16.98 -1.02 -10.29
N GLN A 98 16.40 -0.24 -11.20
CA GLN A 98 17.07 0.84 -11.93
C GLN A 98 17.26 2.12 -11.11
N LYS A 99 16.89 2.13 -9.82
CA LYS A 99 16.90 3.31 -8.93
C LYS A 99 16.01 4.48 -9.41
N LYS A 100 15.03 4.20 -10.27
CA LYS A 100 14.00 5.15 -10.74
C LYS A 100 12.82 5.14 -9.76
N ILE A 101 13.09 5.52 -8.51
CA ILE A 101 12.11 5.42 -7.42
C ILE A 101 10.93 6.39 -7.62
N ASP A 102 11.20 7.60 -8.11
CA ASP A 102 10.16 8.62 -8.33
C ASP A 102 9.13 8.18 -9.37
N GLU A 103 9.57 7.47 -10.41
CA GLU A 103 8.69 6.93 -11.44
C GLU A 103 7.75 5.85 -10.87
N ALA A 104 8.30 4.92 -10.10
CA ALA A 104 7.50 3.90 -9.41
C ALA A 104 6.54 4.51 -8.38
N LEU A 105 6.99 5.54 -7.66
CA LEU A 105 6.18 6.28 -6.70
C LEU A 105 4.99 6.97 -7.37
N HIS A 106 5.22 7.65 -8.49
CA HIS A 106 4.17 8.32 -9.24
C HIS A 106 3.08 7.32 -9.68
N ILE A 107 3.48 6.23 -10.33
CA ILE A 107 2.56 5.18 -10.82
C ILE A 107 1.71 4.60 -9.67
N ILE A 108 2.35 4.24 -8.56
CA ILE A 108 1.64 3.64 -7.42
C ILE A 108 0.73 4.66 -6.72
N THR A 109 1.11 5.94 -6.70
CA THR A 109 0.27 7.01 -6.12
C THR A 109 -0.99 7.22 -6.96
N GLU A 110 -0.88 7.31 -8.28
CA GLU A 110 -2.03 7.47 -9.16
C GLU A 110 -2.97 6.27 -9.08
N LEU A 111 -2.42 5.06 -9.04
CA LEU A 111 -3.21 3.84 -8.88
C LEU A 111 -3.95 3.81 -7.54
N ARG A 112 -3.27 4.21 -6.45
CA ARG A 112 -3.88 4.33 -5.11
C ARG A 112 -5.03 5.32 -5.10
N ASN A 113 -4.88 6.47 -5.76
CA ASN A 113 -5.93 7.48 -5.86
C ASN A 113 -7.12 6.97 -6.68
N THR A 114 -6.86 6.35 -7.83
CA THR A 114 -7.89 5.75 -8.70
C THR A 114 -8.72 4.71 -7.94
N TRP A 115 -8.08 3.84 -7.16
CA TRP A 115 -8.81 2.86 -6.35
C TRP A 115 -9.56 3.50 -5.18
N ALA A 116 -9.01 4.56 -4.57
CA ALA A 116 -9.71 5.27 -3.50
C ALA A 116 -11.00 5.92 -4.01
N GLU A 117 -10.95 6.53 -5.19
CA GLU A 117 -12.13 7.06 -5.90
C GLU A 117 -13.12 5.95 -6.24
N ALA A 118 -12.66 4.86 -6.88
CA ALA A 118 -13.51 3.73 -7.28
C ALA A 118 -14.23 3.06 -6.10
N PHE A 119 -13.58 3.01 -4.93
CA PHE A 119 -14.17 2.45 -3.71
C PHE A 119 -14.92 3.49 -2.86
N ASN A 120 -14.95 4.76 -3.28
CA ASN A 120 -15.52 5.88 -2.51
C ASN A 120 -14.92 5.98 -1.08
N LEU A 121 -13.62 5.69 -0.97
CA LEU A 121 -12.82 5.67 0.27
C LEU A 121 -11.92 6.90 0.40
N GLU A 122 -12.27 8.00 -0.27
CA GLU A 122 -11.58 9.26 -0.08
C GLU A 122 -11.65 9.69 1.40
N GLU A 123 -10.52 9.68 2.10
CA GLU A 123 -10.36 10.57 3.25
C GLU A 123 -10.40 11.99 2.68
N ARG A 124 -11.60 12.57 2.65
CA ARG A 124 -11.87 13.97 2.35
C ARG A 124 -10.93 14.82 3.19
N SER A 125 -9.78 15.15 2.62
CA SER A 125 -8.82 16.08 3.18
C SER A 125 -9.47 17.45 3.04
N SER A 126 -10.20 17.86 4.07
CA SER A 126 -10.65 19.23 4.34
C SER A 126 -11.03 20.05 3.11
N ASN A 127 -12.26 19.90 2.61
CA ASN A 127 -12.88 21.00 1.89
C ASN A 127 -13.39 22.01 2.93
N THR A 128 -12.47 22.86 3.41
CA THR A 128 -12.79 24.15 4.02
C THR A 128 -12.50 25.26 3.02
N ASP A 129 -12.98 25.12 1.78
CA ASP A 129 -13.17 26.29 0.93
C ASP A 129 -14.47 26.95 1.33
N THR A 130 -14.33 27.87 2.29
CA THR A 130 -14.98 29.19 2.29
C THR A 130 -16.13 29.32 1.28
N ALA A 131 -17.31 28.86 1.67
CA ALA A 131 -18.56 29.48 1.25
C ALA A 131 -18.72 30.83 1.98
N SER A 132 -17.76 31.74 1.74
CA SER A 132 -17.99 33.18 1.78
C SER A 132 -18.45 33.58 0.39
N GLN A 133 -19.72 33.33 0.09
CA GLN A 133 -20.48 34.02 -0.93
C GLN A 133 -21.65 34.63 -0.16
N SER A 134 -21.49 35.88 0.28
CA SER A 134 -22.04 37.08 -0.39
C SER A 134 -23.56 37.10 -0.35
#